data_AF-A0A6A5X4J2-F1
#
_entry.id   AF-A0A6A5X4J2-F1
#
_cell.length_a   1.000
_cell.length_b   1.000
_cell.length_c   1.000
_cell.angle_alpha   90.00
_cell.angle_beta   90.00
_cell.angle_gamma   90.00
#
_symmetry.space_group_name_H-M   'P 1'
#
loop_
_entity.id
_entity.type
_entity.pdbx_description
1 polymer ?
#
loop_
_entity_poly.entity_id
_entity_poly.type
_entity_poly.pdbx_seq_one_letter_code
_entity_poly.pdbx_strand_id
1 'polypeptide(L)'
;MVHEAFQLLRKATSSQARQAAGHNEEQWRRFIIITREAAQVIVHEHSDWTWPQVPFQEKEKVQAGVNARLAEERIPEVGTDVLRWRMSHALGTARQASRLTHQENASRG
;
A
#
# COMPACT_ATOMS: atom_id res chain seq x y z
N MET A 1 -14.77 -25.21 7.38
CA MET A 1 -13.39 -24.69 7.25
C MET A 1 -13.45 -23.21 7.56
N VAL A 2 -13.02 -22.82 8.75
CA VAL A 2 -13.05 -21.42 9.19
C VAL A 2 -11.98 -20.65 8.42
N HIS A 3 -12.38 -19.62 7.68
CA HIS A 3 -11.42 -18.62 7.25
C HIS A 3 -11.04 -17.86 8.53
N GLU A 4 -9.91 -18.22 9.14
CA GLU A 4 -9.26 -17.31 10.08
C GLU A 4 -9.02 -16.03 9.29
N ALA A 5 -9.83 -15.01 9.55
CA ALA A 5 -9.59 -13.66 9.12
C ALA A 5 -8.25 -13.28 9.75
N PHE A 6 -7.17 -13.48 8.99
CA PHE A 6 -5.80 -13.18 9.40
C PHE A 6 -5.70 -11.66 9.44
N GLN A 7 -6.32 -11.02 10.43
CA GLN A 7 -6.20 -9.60 10.71
C GLN A 7 -4.72 -9.34 10.93
N LEU A 8 -4.01 -8.97 9.87
CA LEU A 8 -2.60 -8.64 9.93
C LEU A 8 -2.46 -7.55 10.98
N LEU A 9 -1.83 -7.93 12.10
CA LEU A 9 -1.55 -6.99 13.16
C LEU A 9 -0.73 -5.84 12.56
N ARG A 10 -0.90 -4.62 13.08
CA ARG A 10 -0.07 -3.48 12.66
C ARG A 10 1.44 -3.76 12.81
N LYS A 11 1.81 -4.69 13.69
CA LYS A 11 3.19 -5.14 13.93
C LYS A 11 3.65 -6.30 13.03
N ALA A 12 2.81 -6.77 12.12
CA ALA A 12 3.18 -7.84 11.21
C ALA A 12 4.38 -7.43 10.36
N THR A 13 5.27 -8.38 10.13
CA THR A 13 6.43 -8.18 9.27
C THR A 13 6.04 -8.30 7.79
N SER A 14 6.90 -7.78 6.90
CA SER A 14 6.75 -7.96 5.45
C SER A 14 6.64 -9.44 5.05
N SER A 15 7.35 -10.34 5.74
CA SER A 15 7.28 -11.78 5.50
C SER A 15 5.90 -12.36 5.84
N GLN A 16 5.32 -11.96 6.98
CA GLN A 16 3.97 -12.40 7.39
C GLN A 16 2.89 -11.86 6.44
N ALA A 17 3.00 -10.59 6.03
CA ALA A 17 2.07 -10.00 5.08
C ALA A 17 2.15 -10.68 3.70
N ARG A 18 3.36 -11.02 3.23
CA ARG A 18 3.57 -11.78 1.98
C ARG A 18 2.95 -13.17 2.06
N GLN A 19 3.16 -13.87 3.17
CA GLN A 19 2.60 -15.21 3.38
C GLN A 19 1.07 -15.17 3.39
N ALA A 20 0.47 -14.19 4.08
CA ALA A 20 -0.97 -13.98 4.08
C ALA A 20 -1.53 -13.65 2.68
N ALA A 21 -0.76 -12.94 1.86
CA ALA A 21 -1.11 -12.64 0.46
C ALA A 21 -0.97 -13.85 -0.48
N GLY A 22 -0.33 -14.95 -0.05
CA GLY A 22 -0.03 -16.09 -0.92
C GLY A 22 0.94 -15.74 -2.06
N HIS A 23 1.76 -14.70 -1.90
CA HIS A 23 2.67 -14.23 -2.94
C HIS A 23 4.06 -14.89 -2.83
N ASN A 24 4.64 -15.24 -3.97
CA ASN A 24 6.07 -15.48 -4.08
C ASN A 24 6.86 -14.16 -4.04
N GLU A 25 8.19 -14.22 -4.15
CA GLU A 25 9.03 -13.02 -4.08
C GLU A 25 8.79 -11.99 -5.17
N GLU A 26 8.64 -12.43 -6.42
CA GLU A 26 8.46 -11.54 -7.57
C GLU A 26 7.07 -10.89 -7.54
N GLN A 27 6.04 -11.69 -7.24
CA GLN A 27 4.68 -11.23 -7.01
C GLN A 27 4.63 -10.19 -5.90
N TRP A 28 5.32 -10.45 -4.79
CA TRP A 28 5.42 -9.51 -3.68
C TRP A 28 6.12 -8.22 -4.06
N ARG A 29 7.27 -8.29 -4.76
CA ARG A 29 7.97 -7.09 -5.26
C ARG A 29 7.04 -6.26 -6.13
N ARG A 30 6.26 -6.89 -6.99
CA ARG A 30 5.31 -6.20 -7.86
C ARG A 30 4.18 -5.54 -7.07
N PHE A 31 3.59 -6.26 -6.12
CA PHE A 31 2.60 -5.70 -5.19
C PHE A 31 3.15 -4.48 -4.43
N ILE A 32 4.41 -4.52 -3.97
CA ILE A 32 5.06 -3.39 -3.29
C ILE A 32 5.17 -2.16 -4.21
N ILE A 33 5.49 -2.35 -5.49
CA ILE A 33 5.58 -1.28 -6.50
C ILE A 33 4.20 -0.66 -6.76
N ILE A 34 3.20 -1.49 -7.08
CA ILE A 34 1.83 -1.05 -7.37
C ILE A 34 1.26 -0.23 -6.20
N THR A 35 1.42 -0.72 -4.98
CA THR A 35 0.93 -0.02 -3.77
C THR A 35 1.72 1.23 -3.43
N ARG A 36 3.01 1.30 -3.80
CA ARG A 36 3.80 2.53 -3.67
C ARG A 36 3.27 3.62 -4.60
N GLU A 37 3.00 3.29 -5.85
CA GLU A 37 2.43 4.23 -6.83
C GLU A 37 1.05 4.72 -6.37
N ALA A 38 0.18 3.83 -5.91
CA ALA A 38 -1.12 4.21 -5.35
C ALA A 38 -0.98 5.16 -4.15
N ALA A 39 -0.01 4.91 -3.26
CA ALA A 39 0.26 5.80 -2.13
C ALA A 39 0.80 7.17 -2.56
N GLN A 40 1.59 7.24 -3.64
CA GLN A 40 2.07 8.50 -4.19
C GLN A 40 0.93 9.36 -4.74
N VAL A 41 -0.04 8.76 -5.43
CA VAL A 41 -1.24 9.47 -5.91
C VAL A 41 -2.01 10.08 -4.74
N ILE A 42 -2.26 9.30 -3.68
CA ILE A 42 -2.95 9.80 -2.49
C ILE A 42 -2.18 10.94 -1.83
N VAL A 43 -0.85 10.81 -1.65
CA VAL A 43 -0.05 11.86 -1.00
C VAL A 43 0.08 13.12 -1.84
N HIS A 44 0.02 12.98 -3.17
CA HIS A 44 0.02 14.12 -4.09
C HIS A 44 -1.26 14.96 -3.93
N GLU A 45 -2.42 14.31 -3.81
CA GLU A 45 -3.71 15.00 -3.61
C GLU A 45 -3.94 15.43 -2.15
N HIS A 46 -3.52 14.59 -1.21
CA HIS A 46 -3.78 14.72 0.22
C HIS A 46 -2.55 14.32 1.05
N SER A 47 -1.60 15.25 1.18
CA SER A 47 -0.30 15.01 1.82
C SER A 47 -0.36 14.68 3.32
N ASP A 48 -1.47 14.98 3.99
CA ASP A 48 -1.70 14.77 5.42
C ASP A 48 -2.41 13.44 5.72
N TRP A 49 -3.03 12.80 4.73
CA TRP A 49 -3.81 11.59 4.94
C TRP A 49 -2.95 10.39 5.34
N THR A 50 -3.32 9.80 6.47
CA THR A 50 -2.91 8.44 6.87
C THR A 50 -3.96 7.43 6.45
N TRP A 51 -3.59 6.14 6.31
CA TRP A 51 -4.53 5.11 5.85
C TRP A 51 -5.85 5.08 6.64
N PRO A 52 -5.87 5.23 7.99
CA PRO A 52 -7.13 5.35 8.72
C PRO A 52 -8.01 6.52 8.28
N GLN A 53 -7.42 7.67 7.94
CA GLN A 53 -8.11 8.90 7.54
C GLN A 53 -8.61 8.88 6.09
N VAL A 54 -8.03 8.02 5.22
CA VAL A 54 -8.51 7.87 3.84
C VAL A 54 -10.00 7.49 3.85
N PRO A 55 -10.88 8.20 3.13
CA PRO A 55 -12.31 7.89 3.06
C PRO A 55 -12.56 6.46 2.56
N PHE A 56 -13.69 5.87 2.97
CA PHE A 56 -14.04 4.50 2.58
C PHE A 56 -14.07 4.31 1.05
N GLN A 57 -14.69 5.25 0.32
CA GLN A 57 -14.76 5.21 -1.14
C GLN A 57 -13.36 5.21 -1.79
N GLU A 58 -12.41 5.98 -1.26
CA GLU A 58 -11.03 5.99 -1.75
C GLU A 58 -10.30 4.68 -1.41
N LYS A 59 -10.56 4.09 -0.25
CA LYS A 59 -10.02 2.76 0.10
C LYS A 59 -10.52 1.69 -0.89
N GLU A 60 -11.79 1.72 -1.25
CA GLU A 60 -12.37 0.79 -2.23
C GLU A 60 -11.75 0.99 -3.62
N LYS A 61 -11.61 2.23 -4.08
CA LYS A 61 -10.94 2.53 -5.35
C LYS A 61 -9.51 2.02 -5.38
N VAL A 62 -8.74 2.23 -4.31
CA VAL A 62 -7.37 1.73 -4.19
C VAL A 62 -7.35 0.20 -4.20
N GLN A 63 -8.25 -0.46 -3.45
CA GLN A 63 -8.34 -1.92 -3.42
C GLN A 63 -8.64 -2.50 -4.81
N ALA A 64 -9.67 -1.96 -5.48
CA ALA A 64 -10.06 -2.38 -6.82
C ALA A 64 -8.93 -2.14 -7.83
N GLY A 65 -8.30 -0.96 -7.82
CA GLY A 65 -7.21 -0.61 -8.72
C GLY A 65 -5.95 -1.46 -8.50
N VAL A 66 -5.60 -1.76 -7.25
CA VAL A 66 -4.47 -2.65 -6.93
C VAL A 66 -4.76 -4.07 -7.42
N ASN A 67 -5.93 -4.64 -7.09
CA ASN A 67 -6.28 -6.00 -7.49
C ASN A 67 -6.43 -6.14 -9.02
N ALA A 68 -6.96 -5.12 -9.72
CA ALA A 68 -7.02 -5.11 -11.18
C ALA A 68 -5.62 -5.22 -11.80
N ARG A 69 -4.66 -4.41 -11.33
CA ARG A 69 -3.27 -4.45 -11.80
C ARG A 69 -2.57 -5.77 -11.46
N LEU A 70 -2.86 -6.36 -10.30
CA LEU A 70 -2.34 -7.69 -9.96
C LEU A 70 -2.91 -8.76 -10.91
N ALA A 71 -4.21 -8.70 -11.20
CA ALA A 71 -4.89 -9.64 -12.09
C ALA A 71 -4.37 -9.56 -13.54
N GLU A 72 -4.11 -8.35 -14.05
CA GLU A 72 -3.47 -8.12 -15.36
C GLU A 72 -2.13 -8.86 -15.48
N GLU A 73 -1.39 -8.97 -14.38
CA GLU A 73 -0.08 -9.63 -14.31
C GLU A 73 -0.17 -11.08 -13.81
N ARG A 74 -1.39 -11.64 -13.68
CA ARG A 74 -1.66 -12.99 -13.16
C ARG A 74 -1.11 -13.23 -11.75
N ILE A 75 -1.10 -12.19 -10.93
CA ILE A 75 -0.71 -12.23 -9.53
C ILE A 75 -1.98 -12.41 -8.68
N PRO A 76 -1.98 -13.28 -7.64
CA PRO A 76 -3.12 -13.43 -6.75
C PRO A 76 -3.57 -12.10 -6.14
N GLU A 77 -4.86 -11.87 -6.12
CA GLU A 77 -5.46 -10.71 -5.44
C GLU A 77 -5.17 -10.73 -3.94
N VAL A 78 -5.19 -9.55 -3.31
CA VAL A 78 -4.97 -9.42 -1.88
C VAL A 78 -6.23 -9.03 -1.14
N GLY A 79 -6.35 -9.49 0.10
CA GLY A 79 -7.41 -9.07 1.02
C GLY A 79 -7.22 -7.65 1.54
N THR A 80 -8.29 -7.11 2.13
CA THR A 80 -8.32 -5.76 2.73
C THR A 80 -7.37 -5.61 3.91
N ASP A 81 -7.10 -6.69 4.64
CA ASP A 81 -6.12 -6.80 5.72
C ASP A 81 -4.68 -6.57 5.23
N VAL A 82 -4.27 -7.29 4.18
CA VAL A 82 -2.95 -7.14 3.54
C VAL A 82 -2.79 -5.75 2.96
N LEU A 83 -3.82 -5.26 2.26
CA LEU A 83 -3.79 -3.92 1.69
C LEU A 83 -3.73 -2.84 2.78
N ARG A 84 -4.53 -2.97 3.85
CA ARG A 84 -4.53 -2.04 4.98
C ARG A 84 -3.16 -1.96 5.64
N TRP A 85 -2.55 -3.11 5.91
CA TRP A 85 -1.19 -3.16 6.45
C TRP A 85 -0.25 -2.43 5.50
N ARG A 86 -0.26 -2.79 4.22
CA ARG A 86 0.68 -2.25 3.22
C ARG A 86 0.53 -0.74 3.04
N MET A 87 -0.69 -0.23 2.90
CA MET A 87 -0.96 1.19 2.68
C MET A 87 -0.63 2.05 3.90
N SER A 88 -0.76 1.51 5.11
CA SER A 88 -0.32 2.19 6.33
C SER A 88 1.19 2.49 6.31
N HIS A 89 2.00 1.57 5.79
CA HIS A 89 3.43 1.77 5.59
C HIS A 89 3.73 2.64 4.35
N ALA A 90 3.09 2.35 3.21
CA ALA A 90 3.36 3.02 1.93
C ALA A 90 3.11 4.53 1.98
N LEU A 91 1.99 4.96 2.59
CA LEU A 91 1.67 6.38 2.76
C LEU A 91 2.69 7.08 3.68
N GLY A 92 3.18 6.39 4.72
CA GLY A 92 4.24 6.89 5.58
C GLY A 92 5.53 7.20 4.81
N THR A 93 5.99 6.23 4.01
CA THR A 93 7.17 6.39 3.16
C THR A 93 6.96 7.48 2.10
N ALA A 94 5.81 7.50 1.42
CA ALA A 94 5.52 8.48 0.37
C ALA A 94 5.51 9.92 0.90
N ARG A 95 4.94 10.16 2.09
CA ARG A 95 4.99 11.48 2.74
C ARG A 95 6.41 11.92 3.09
N GLN A 96 7.23 11.01 3.62
CA GLN A 96 8.64 11.32 3.94
C GLN A 96 9.42 11.69 2.67
N ALA A 97 9.25 10.93 1.59
CA ALA A 97 9.88 11.23 0.30
C ALA A 97 9.45 12.60 -0.24
N SER A 98 8.15 12.91 -0.22
CA SER A 98 7.64 14.21 -0.70
C SER A 98 8.22 15.39 0.10
N ARG A 99 8.36 15.26 1.42
CA ARG A 99 8.97 16.29 2.27
C ARG A 99 10.44 16.52 1.95
N LEU A 100 11.21 15.44 1.74
CA LEU A 100 12.63 15.54 1.39
C LEU A 100 12.83 16.26 0.04
N THR A 101 12.00 15.95 -0.96
CA THR A 101 12.05 16.63 -2.27
C THR A 101 11.77 18.14 -2.15
N HIS A 102 10.79 18.54 -1.33
CA HIS A 102 10.51 19.96 -1.11
C HIS A 102 11.64 20.68 -0.38
N GLN A 103 12.28 20.04 0.61
CA GLN A 103 13.37 20.64 1.36
C GLN A 103 14.65 20.79 0.52
N GLU A 104 14.97 19.81 -0.33
CA GLU A 104 16.12 19.88 -1.24
C GLU A 104 15.95 20.98 -2.28
N ASN A 105 14.74 21.16 -2.83
CA ASN A 105 14.43 22.24 -3.75
C ASN A 105 14.52 23.63 -3.08
N ALA A 106 14.08 23.76 -1.82
CA ALA A 106 14.17 25.01 -1.07
C ALA A 106 15.61 25.38 -0.65
N SER A 107 16.52 24.42 -0.59
CA SER A 107 17.93 24.64 -0.21
C SER A 107 18.83 25.00 -1.41
N ARG A 108 18.31 24.83 -2.64
CA ARG A 108 19.02 25.10 -3.89
C ARG A 108 18.60 26.40 -4.60
N GLY A 109 17.52 27.04 -4.14
CA GLY A 109 17.04 28.34 -4.64
C GLY A 109 17.46 29.47 -3.71
#